data_AF-A0A958Z3B4-F1
#
_entry.id   AF-A0A958Z3B4-F1
#
_cell.length_a   1.000
_cell.length_b   1.000
_cell.length_c   1.000
_cell.angle_alpha   90.00
_cell.angle_beta   90.00
_cell.angle_gamma   90.00
#
_symmetry.space_group_name_H-M   'P 1'
#
loop_
_entity.id
_entity.type
_entity.pdbx_description
1 polymer ?
#
loop_
_entity_poly.entity_id
_entity_poly.type
_entity_poly.pdbx_seq_one_letter_code
_entity_poly.pdbx_strand_id
1 'polypeptide(L)'
;MKKLLFATIIFFAFSNQFLNAQHIRLDKKEMAFLASQEKVNVVFTYDSVHFNEDNFSEGQFLEYIKEKIEHKRNLEEALIWEKKYFKSKDSIFPEIFVAALNNRIKDYDYPVTF
;
A
#
# COMPACT_ATOMS: atom_id res chain seq x y z
N MET A 1 -21.86 13.16 35.07
CA MET A 1 -21.01 12.00 34.73
C MET A 1 -21.61 11.09 33.66
N LYS A 2 -22.86 10.60 33.80
CA LYS A 2 -23.51 9.72 32.78
C LYS A 2 -23.63 10.35 31.38
N LYS A 3 -23.92 11.65 31.29
CA LYS A 3 -24.01 12.39 30.02
C LYS A 3 -22.64 12.53 29.30
N LEU A 4 -21.55 12.63 30.07
CA LEU A 4 -20.20 12.70 29.52
C LEU A 4 -19.79 11.34 28.96
N LEU A 5 -20.06 10.26 29.72
CA LEU A 5 -19.84 8.87 29.31
C LEU A 5 -20.61 8.51 28.01
N PHE A 6 -21.85 8.98 27.89
CA PHE A 6 -22.66 8.75 26.69
C PHE A 6 -22.09 9.51 25.47
N ALA A 7 -21.58 10.73 25.67
CA ALA A 7 -20.94 11.51 24.61
C ALA A 7 -19.62 10.86 24.15
N THR A 8 -18.83 10.27 25.06
CA THR A 8 -17.60 9.56 24.68
C THR A 8 -17.88 8.31 23.86
N ILE A 9 -18.92 7.53 24.21
CA ILE A 9 -19.31 6.31 23.47
C ILE A 9 -19.76 6.67 22.05
N ILE A 10 -20.53 7.75 21.89
CA ILE A 10 -20.97 8.23 20.58
C ILE A 10 -19.76 8.67 19.73
N PHE A 11 -18.81 9.40 20.32
CA PHE A 11 -17.60 9.83 19.60
C PHE A 11 -16.74 8.66 19.11
N PHE A 12 -16.58 7.60 19.92
CA PHE A 12 -15.87 6.38 19.50
C PHE A 12 -16.64 5.54 18.48
N ALA A 13 -17.97 5.56 18.49
CA ALA A 13 -18.77 4.83 17.50
C ALA A 13 -18.68 5.46 16.10
N PHE A 14 -18.61 6.79 16.00
CA PHE A 14 -18.51 7.50 14.72
C PHE A 14 -17.08 7.56 14.16
N SER A 15 -16.04 7.48 15.00
CA SER A 15 -14.65 7.53 14.52
C SER A 15 -14.21 6.29 13.74
N ASN A 16 -14.90 5.15 13.90
CA ASN A 16 -14.58 3.91 13.19
C ASN A 16 -15.03 3.87 11.72
N GLN A 17 -15.86 4.82 11.27
CA GLN A 17 -16.36 4.83 9.89
C GLN A 17 -15.35 5.37 8.86
N PHE A 18 -14.24 5.95 9.31
CA PHE A 18 -13.21 6.53 8.44
C PHE A 18 -12.01 5.62 8.18
N LEU A 19 -12.12 4.33 8.49
CA LEU A 19 -11.17 3.32 8.03
C LEU A 19 -11.40 3.06 6.53
N ASN A 20 -11.02 4.02 5.69
CA ASN A 20 -10.87 3.79 4.26
C ASN A 20 -9.80 2.71 4.08
N ALA A 21 -10.23 1.48 3.84
CA ALA A 21 -9.32 0.43 3.42
C ALA A 21 -8.69 0.85 2.09
N GLN A 22 -7.39 0.63 1.91
CA GLN A 22 -6.77 0.76 0.61
C GLN A 22 -7.41 -0.28 -0.32
N HIS A 23 -8.34 0.16 -1.15
CA HIS A 23 -9.04 -0.71 -2.09
C HIS A 23 -8.24 -0.81 -3.37
N ILE A 24 -7.78 -2.02 -3.70
CA ILE A 24 -7.31 -2.32 -5.06
C ILE A 24 -8.52 -2.20 -5.99
N ARG A 25 -8.52 -1.18 -6.86
CA ARG A 25 -9.50 -1.05 -7.95
C ARG A 25 -9.13 -2.00 -9.07
N LEU A 26 -10.12 -2.76 -9.52
CA LEU A 26 -9.97 -3.74 -10.59
C LEU A 26 -10.90 -3.36 -11.76
N ASP A 27 -10.34 -3.11 -12.95
CA ASP A 27 -11.13 -3.02 -14.18
C ASP A 27 -11.55 -4.43 -14.64
N LYS A 28 -12.78 -4.81 -14.29
CA LYS A 28 -13.31 -6.15 -14.59
C LYS A 28 -13.40 -6.44 -16.09
N LYS A 29 -13.57 -5.42 -16.93
CA LYS A 29 -13.72 -5.61 -18.38
C LYS A 29 -12.38 -5.92 -19.01
N GLU A 30 -11.34 -5.18 -18.63
CA GLU A 30 -9.98 -5.45 -19.09
C GLU A 30 -9.43 -6.77 -18.54
N MET A 31 -9.85 -7.18 -17.34
CA MET A 31 -9.37 -8.41 -16.70
C MET A 31 -10.17 -9.68 -17.02
N ALA A 32 -11.18 -9.62 -17.88
CA ALA A 32 -12.04 -10.77 -18.17
C ALA A 32 -11.25 -11.99 -18.70
N PHE A 33 -10.13 -11.77 -19.38
CA PHE A 33 -9.27 -12.85 -19.89
C PHE A 33 -8.64 -13.70 -18.78
N LEU A 34 -8.41 -13.13 -17.59
CA LEU A 34 -7.77 -13.81 -16.46
C LEU A 34 -8.59 -14.99 -15.93
N ALA A 35 -9.91 -14.99 -16.13
CA ALA A 35 -10.79 -16.07 -15.68
C ALA A 35 -10.47 -17.44 -16.32
N SER A 36 -9.72 -17.45 -17.42
CA SER A 36 -9.30 -18.66 -18.12
C SER A 36 -7.88 -19.13 -17.77
N GLN A 37 -7.15 -18.37 -16.94
CA GLN A 37 -5.74 -18.60 -16.67
C GLN A 37 -5.55 -19.25 -15.30
N GLU A 38 -4.85 -20.38 -15.25
CA GLU A 38 -4.47 -21.04 -13.99
C GLU A 38 -3.33 -20.30 -13.28
N LYS A 39 -2.42 -19.72 -14.06
CA LYS A 39 -1.22 -19.01 -13.59
C LYS A 39 -1.03 -17.70 -14.32
N VAL A 40 -0.64 -16.66 -13.59
CA VAL A 40 -0.39 -15.33 -14.14
C VAL A 40 0.93 -14.81 -13.60
N ASN A 41 1.77 -14.27 -14.50
CA ASN A 41 2.99 -13.58 -14.09
C ASN A 41 2.69 -12.12 -13.77
N VAL A 42 3.20 -11.62 -12.64
CA VAL A 42 3.06 -10.20 -12.24
C VAL A 42 4.38 -9.48 -12.49
N VAL A 43 4.34 -8.43 -13.31
CA VAL A 43 5.48 -7.55 -13.55
C VAL A 43 5.17 -6.17 -12.98
N PHE A 44 6.04 -5.68 -12.11
CA PHE A 44 5.92 -4.34 -11.53
C PHE A 44 6.63 -3.33 -12.41
N THR A 45 5.89 -2.33 -12.88
CA THR A 45 6.43 -1.14 -13.53
C THR A 45 6.17 0.06 -12.62
N TYR A 46 7.20 0.83 -12.32
CA TYR A 46 7.11 2.01 -11.46
C TYR A 46 7.07 3.31 -12.28
N ASP A 47 6.45 3.25 -13.46
CA ASP A 47 6.31 4.41 -14.33
C ASP A 47 5.27 5.38 -13.75
N SER A 48 5.67 6.65 -13.61
CA SER A 48 4.79 7.73 -13.12
C SER A 48 4.15 7.45 -11.76
N VAL A 49 4.87 6.79 -10.83
CA VAL A 49 4.38 6.62 -9.45
C VAL A 49 4.38 7.96 -8.74
N HIS A 50 3.26 8.26 -8.08
CA HIS A 50 3.10 9.43 -7.25
C HIS A 50 2.81 9.02 -5.80
N PHE A 51 3.35 9.79 -4.86
CA PHE A 51 3.31 9.50 -3.43
C PHE A 51 2.65 10.63 -2.64
N ASN A 52 1.98 10.24 -1.55
CA ASN A 52 1.27 11.11 -0.60
C ASN A 52 0.14 11.92 -1.25
N GLU A 53 -0.56 12.71 -0.44
CA GLU A 53 -1.59 13.65 -0.92
C GLU A 53 -0.99 14.77 -1.78
N ASP A 54 0.30 15.06 -1.57
CA ASP A 54 1.06 16.10 -2.29
C ASP A 54 1.45 15.70 -3.72
N ASN A 55 1.10 14.49 -4.15
CA ASN A 55 1.38 13.98 -5.50
C ASN A 55 2.86 14.10 -5.89
N PHE A 56 3.76 13.69 -4.99
CA PHE A 56 5.19 13.71 -5.25
C PHE A 56 5.58 12.64 -6.26
N SER A 57 6.37 13.02 -7.27
CA SER A 57 7.15 12.03 -8.01
C SER A 57 8.06 11.23 -7.07
N GLU A 58 8.51 10.05 -7.50
CA GLU A 58 9.39 9.22 -6.69
C GLU A 58 10.64 9.96 -6.19
N GLY A 59 11.29 10.76 -7.04
CA GLY A 59 12.45 11.57 -6.67
C GLY A 59 12.13 12.56 -5.54
N GLN A 60 11.04 13.32 -5.70
CA GLN A 60 10.59 14.28 -4.68
C GLN A 60 10.22 13.59 -3.35
N PHE A 61 9.62 12.41 -3.43
CA PHE A 61 9.30 11.63 -2.25
C PHE A 61 10.55 11.16 -1.51
N LEU A 62 11.57 10.68 -2.22
CA LEU A 62 12.83 10.25 -1.64
C LEU A 62 13.55 11.39 -0.94
N GLU A 63 13.61 12.57 -1.57
CA GLU A 63 14.17 13.78 -0.96
C GLU A 63 13.40 14.17 0.31
N TYR A 64 12.07 14.24 0.23
CA TYR A 64 11.21 14.56 1.38
C TYR A 64 11.44 13.62 2.57
N ILE A 65 11.54 12.30 2.33
CA ILE A 65 11.79 11.34 3.41
C ILE A 65 13.22 11.45 3.95
N LYS A 66 14.21 11.65 3.07
CA LYS A 66 15.61 11.82 3.49
C LYS A 66 15.77 13.02 4.41
N GLU A 67 15.23 14.17 4.03
CA GLU A 67 15.24 15.38 4.88
C GLU A 67 14.57 15.12 6.24
N LYS A 68 13.43 14.42 6.22
CA LYS A 68 12.68 14.08 7.44
C LYS A 68 13.46 13.11 8.36
N ILE A 69 14.20 12.16 7.80
CA ILE A 69 15.03 11.23 8.58
C ILE A 69 16.27 11.96 9.11
N GLU A 70 16.94 12.72 8.26
CA GLU A 70 18.14 13.47 8.63
C GLU A 70 17.87 14.45 9.78
N HIS A 71 16.78 15.21 9.68
CA HIS A 71 16.37 16.13 10.75
C HIS A 71 16.06 15.41 12.08
N LYS A 72 15.57 14.17 12.05
CA LYS A 72 15.21 13.42 13.26
C LYS A 72 16.32 12.52 13.78
N ARG A 73 17.29 12.19 12.93
CA ARG A 73 18.36 11.23 13.18
C ARG A 73 19.68 11.77 12.63
N ASN A 74 20.11 11.30 11.47
CA ASN A 74 21.34 11.72 10.79
C ASN A 74 21.32 11.31 9.30
N LEU A 75 22.28 11.84 8.54
CA LEU A 75 22.44 11.58 7.11
C LEU A 75 22.73 10.10 6.79
N GLU A 76 23.52 9.41 7.63
CA GLU A 76 23.86 8.00 7.40
C GLU A 76 22.61 7.12 7.40
N GLU A 77 21.73 7.31 8.37
CA GLU A 77 20.46 6.59 8.45
C GLU A 77 19.53 6.91 7.27
N ALA A 78 19.52 8.15 6.79
CA ALA A 78 18.75 8.55 5.62
C ALA A 78 19.23 7.82 4.35
N LEU A 79 20.55 7.71 4.15
CA LEU A 79 21.15 6.98 3.03
C LEU A 79 20.93 5.46 3.13
N ILE A 80 21.02 4.89 4.34
CA ILE A 80 20.68 3.48 4.58
C ILE A 80 19.22 3.21 4.23
N TRP A 81 18.31 4.11 4.62
CA TRP A 81 16.89 4.00 4.29
C TRP A 81 16.66 4.04 2.77
N GLU A 82 17.25 5.00 2.06
CA GLU A 82 17.13 5.14 0.61
C GLU A 82 17.62 3.87 -0.11
N LYS A 83 18.77 3.32 0.29
CA LYS A 83 19.27 2.05 -0.25
C LYS A 83 18.32 0.89 0.01
N LYS A 84 17.72 0.82 1.20
CA LYS A 84 16.72 -0.20 1.54
C LYS A 84 15.45 -0.04 0.72
N TYR A 85 15.00 1.19 0.46
CA TYR A 85 13.84 1.48 -0.37
C TYR A 85 14.02 0.89 -1.78
N PHE A 86 15.11 1.22 -2.46
CA PHE A 86 15.37 0.69 -3.81
C PHE A 86 15.49 -0.83 -3.82
N LYS A 87 16.21 -1.43 -2.86
CA LYS A 87 16.28 -2.89 -2.75
C LYS A 87 14.90 -3.52 -2.52
N SER A 88 14.03 -2.86 -1.76
CA SER A 88 12.69 -3.35 -1.45
C SER A 88 11.77 -3.32 -2.66
N LYS A 89 11.92 -2.34 -3.57
CA LYS A 89 11.17 -2.30 -4.83
C LYS A 89 11.37 -3.56 -5.66
N ASP A 90 12.60 -4.05 -5.73
CA ASP A 90 12.93 -5.20 -6.60
C ASP A 90 12.68 -6.57 -5.95
N SER A 91 12.31 -6.61 -4.67
CA SER A 91 12.21 -7.89 -3.94
C SER A 91 10.98 -7.96 -3.05
N ILE A 92 10.93 -7.08 -2.05
CA ILE A 92 9.92 -7.11 -0.98
C ILE A 92 8.55 -6.66 -1.49
N PHE A 93 8.47 -5.63 -2.33
CA PHE A 93 7.18 -5.10 -2.79
C PHE A 93 6.39 -6.11 -3.63
N PRO A 94 7.00 -6.78 -4.63
CA PRO A 94 6.33 -7.84 -5.38
C PRO A 94 5.87 -8.99 -4.48
N GLU A 95 6.73 -9.44 -3.57
CA GLU A 95 6.42 -10.56 -2.66
C GLU A 95 5.21 -10.24 -1.77
N ILE A 96 5.20 -9.07 -1.13
CA ILE A 96 4.09 -8.63 -0.27
C ILE A 96 2.80 -8.50 -1.09
N PHE A 97 2.88 -7.94 -2.30
CA PHE A 97 1.70 -7.78 -3.14
C PHE A 97 1.11 -9.14 -3.55
N VAL A 98 1.95 -10.07 -4.03
CA VAL A 98 1.51 -11.41 -4.43
C VAL A 98 0.89 -12.15 -3.25
N ALA A 99 1.53 -12.11 -2.08
CA ALA A 99 0.99 -12.72 -0.87
C ALA A 99 -0.36 -12.10 -0.45
N ALA A 100 -0.49 -10.78 -0.48
CA ALA A 100 -1.73 -10.08 -0.16
C ALA A 100 -2.85 -10.39 -1.16
N LEU A 101 -2.52 -10.45 -2.46
CA LEU A 101 -3.46 -10.80 -3.52
C LEU A 101 -3.95 -12.24 -3.37
N ASN A 102 -3.03 -13.19 -3.24
CA ASN A 102 -3.34 -14.61 -3.02
C ASN A 102 -4.24 -14.80 -1.79
N ASN A 103 -3.94 -14.14 -0.67
CA ASN A 103 -4.78 -14.23 0.53
C ASN A 103 -6.18 -13.65 0.33
N ARG A 104 -6.34 -12.60 -0.51
CA ARG A 104 -7.63 -11.96 -0.77
C ARG A 104 -8.54 -12.80 -1.67
N ILE A 105 -7.97 -13.58 -2.59
CA ILE A 105 -8.74 -14.34 -3.58
C ILE A 105 -8.89 -15.83 -3.24
N LYS A 106 -8.22 -16.33 -2.20
CA LYS A 106 -8.18 -17.77 -1.85
C LYS A 106 -9.55 -18.45 -1.70
N ASP A 107 -10.58 -17.68 -1.34
CA ASP A 107 -11.94 -18.18 -1.10
C ASP A 107 -12.85 -18.05 -2.34
N TYR A 108 -12.30 -17.69 -3.50
CA TYR A 108 -13.04 -17.62 -4.76
C TYR A 108 -13.15 -19.03 -5.35
N ASP A 109 -14.22 -19.33 -6.09
CA ASP A 109 -14.46 -20.67 -6.65
C ASP A 109 -13.33 -21.16 -7.56
N TYR A 110 -12.64 -20.24 -8.24
CA TYR A 110 -11.53 -20.51 -9.16
C TYR A 110 -10.42 -19.46 -8.97
N PRO A 111 -9.62 -19.55 -7.88
CA PRO A 111 -8.62 -18.55 -7.59
C PRO A 111 -7.41 -18.74 -8.51
N VAL A 112 -7.03 -17.68 -9.21
CA VAL A 112 -5.79 -17.62 -10.00
C VAL A 112 -4.60 -17.66 -9.05
N THR A 113 -3.55 -18.40 -9.41
CA THR A 113 -2.29 -18.41 -8.65
C THR A 113 -1.25 -17.50 -9.33
N PHE A 114 -0.48 -16.80 -8.50
CA PHE A 114 0.56 -15.85 -8.91
C PHE A 114 1.91 -16.30 -8.36
#